data_AF-A0AAU6ZJ31-F1
#
_entry.id   AF-A0AAU6ZJ31-F1
#
_cell.length_a   1.000
_cell.length_b   1.000
_cell.length_c   1.000
_cell.angle_alpha   90.00
_cell.angle_beta   90.00
_cell.angle_gamma   90.00
#
_symmetry.space_group_name_H-M   'P 1'
#
loop_
_entity.id
_entity.type
_entity.pdbx_description
1 polymer ?
#
loop_
_entity_poly.entity_id
_entity_poly.type
_entity_poly.pdbx_seq_one_letter_code
_entity_poly.pdbx_strand_id
1 'polypeptide(L)' 'MRTVREAGPLVRELREERGWSQAELARRANVSRTFLIDLESGKATVETSKFMDVFQALGFELAVRNSDTGYVRW' A
#
# COMPACT_ATOMS: atom_id res chain seq x y z
N MET A 1 5.04 10.05 0.14
CA MET A 1 4.72 9.46 -1.18
C MET A 1 3.94 10.48 -2.00
N ARG A 2 4.33 10.72 -3.26
CA ARG A 2 3.67 11.65 -4.19
C ARG A 2 2.91 10.93 -5.31
N THR A 3 3.22 9.66 -5.57
CA THR A 3 2.58 8.88 -6.64
C THR A 3 2.27 7.45 -6.19
N VAL A 4 1.30 6.79 -6.83
CA VAL A 4 1.00 5.37 -6.60
C VAL A 4 2.20 4.47 -6.93
N ARG A 5 3.03 4.87 -7.90
CA ARG A 5 4.23 4.13 -8.29
C ARG A 5 5.22 3.99 -7.14
N GLU A 6 5.34 5.02 -6.31
CA GLU A 6 6.18 5.01 -5.10
C GLU A 6 5.63 4.08 -4.00
N ALA A 7 4.34 3.73 -4.05
CA ALA A 7 3.72 2.85 -3.06
C ALA A 7 4.15 1.39 -3.21
N GLY A 8 4.38 0.94 -4.45
CA GLY A 8 4.68 -0.45 -4.75
C GLY A 8 5.89 -0.99 -3.99
N PRO A 9 7.07 -0.32 -4.08
CA PRO A 9 8.25 -0.68 -3.31
C PRO A 9 8.00 -0.68 -1.80
N LEU A 10 7.28 0.32 -1.26
CA LEU A 10 6.96 0.40 0.16
C LEU A 10 6.07 -0.75 0.63
N VAL A 11 5.02 -1.09 -0.14
CA VAL A 11 4.15 -2.24 0.15
C VAL A 11 4.95 -3.54 0.16
N ARG A 12 5.86 -3.71 -0.81
CA ARG A 12 6.73 -4.88 -0.88
C ARG A 12 7.66 -4.97 0.32
N GLU A 13 8.32 -3.88 0.69
CA GLU A 13 9.21 -3.78 1.85
C GLU A 13 8.47 -4.18 3.14
N LEU A 14 7.35 -3.52 3.44
CA LEU A 14 6.53 -3.79 4.62
C LEU A 14 5.96 -5.21 4.65
N ARG A 15 5.73 -5.82 3.49
CA ARG A 15 5.32 -7.23 3.38
C ARG A 15 6.48 -8.16 3.74
N GLU A 16 7.67 -7.90 3.19
CA GLU A 16 8.87 -8.70 3.39
C GLU A 16 9.38 -8.62 4.83
N GLU A 17 9.33 -7.44 5.47
CA GLU A 17 9.64 -7.24 6.90
C GLU A 17 8.81 -8.15 7.82
N ARG A 18 7.59 -8.50 7.40
CA ARG A 18 6.69 -9.39 8.13
C ARG A 18 6.82 -10.87 7.75
N GLY A 19 7.71 -11.19 6.81
CA GLY A 19 7.86 -12.55 6.27
C GLY A 19 6.62 -13.04 5.49
N TRP A 20 5.81 -12.12 4.96
CA TRP A 20 4.57 -12.49 4.27
C TRP A 20 4.81 -12.73 2.78
N SER A 21 4.18 -13.77 2.23
CA SER A 21 4.09 -13.93 0.78
C SER A 21 3.08 -12.95 0.19
N GLN A 22 3.16 -12.69 -1.12
CA GLN A 22 2.15 -11.89 -1.81
C GLN A 22 0.74 -12.50 -1.67
N ALA A 23 0.63 -13.82 -1.71
CA ALA A 23 -0.66 -14.49 -1.53
C ALA A 23 -1.23 -14.22 -0.13
N GLU A 24 -0.36 -14.21 0.88
CA GLU A 24 -0.76 -14.01 2.27
C GLU A 24 -1.19 -12.55 2.53
N LEU A 25 -0.46 -11.55 2.03
CA LEU A 25 -0.89 -10.16 2.14
C LEU A 25 -2.20 -9.91 1.36
N ALA A 26 -2.33 -10.46 0.16
CA ALA A 26 -3.55 -10.32 -0.64
C ALA A 26 -4.77 -10.87 0.12
N ARG A 27 -4.63 -12.04 0.78
CA ARG A 27 -5.67 -12.62 1.62
C ARG A 27 -6.02 -11.74 2.81
N ARG A 28 -5.03 -11.20 3.53
CA ARG A 28 -5.26 -10.29 4.67
C ARG A 28 -5.95 -8.99 4.27
N ALA A 29 -5.62 -8.46 3.10
CA ALA A 29 -6.20 -7.24 2.54
C ALA A 29 -7.52 -7.48 1.78
N ASN A 30 -8.02 -8.72 1.70
CA ASN A 30 -9.20 -9.08 0.91
C ASN A 30 -9.13 -8.61 -0.57
N VAL A 31 -7.95 -8.74 -1.18
CA VAL A 31 -7.70 -8.41 -2.60
C VAL A 31 -7.22 -9.63 -3.37
N SER A 32 -7.25 -9.56 -4.70
CA SER A 32 -6.66 -10.61 -5.52
C SER A 32 -5.13 -10.57 -5.45
N ARG A 33 -4.47 -11.73 -5.57
CA ARG A 33 -3.00 -11.80 -5.66
C ARG A 33 -2.47 -11.00 -6.86
N THR A 34 -3.20 -11.00 -7.98
CA THR A 34 -2.86 -10.20 -9.17
C THR A 34 -2.89 -8.71 -8.88
N PHE A 35 -3.88 -8.23 -8.12
CA PHE A 35 -3.92 -6.83 -7.68
C PHE A 35 -2.67 -6.48 -6.88
N LEU A 36 -2.24 -7.35 -5.94
CA LEU A 36 -1.06 -7.09 -5.14
C LEU A 36 0.22 -7.08 -5.99
N ILE A 37 0.35 -7.97 -6.97
CA ILE A 37 1.47 -7.98 -7.93
C ILE A 37 1.52 -6.65 -8.71
N ASP A 38 0.37 -6.24 -9.25
CA ASP A 38 0.23 -4.97 -9.98
C ASP A 38 0.62 -3.77 -9.11
N LEU A 39 0.14 -3.74 -7.86
CA LEU A 39 0.45 -2.70 -6.89
C LEU A 39 1.96 -2.65 -6.58
N GLU A 40 2.58 -3.79 -6.23
CA GLU A 40 4.01 -3.86 -5.93
C GLU A 40 4.90 -3.50 -7.13
N SER A 41 4.41 -3.71 -8.36
CA SER A 41 5.08 -3.28 -9.59
C SER A 41 4.97 -1.77 -9.87
N GLY A 42 4.15 -1.05 -9.09
CA GLY A 42 3.91 0.38 -9.25
C GLY A 42 2.95 0.72 -10.40
N LYS A 43 2.01 -0.19 -10.74
CA LYS A 43 0.96 0.07 -11.72
C LYS A 43 0.14 1.29 -11.27
N ALA A 44 0.06 2.31 -12.11
CA ALA A 44 -0.56 3.58 -11.76
C ALA A 44 -2.09 3.50 -11.62
N THR A 45 -2.73 2.48 -12.20
CA THR A 45 -4.19 2.34 -12.31
C THR A 45 -4.75 1.27 -11.36
N VAL A 46 -4.32 1.30 -10.10
CA VAL A 46 -4.93 0.46 -9.05
C VAL A 46 -6.15 1.15 -8.46
N GLU A 47 -7.13 0.36 -8.05
CA GLU A 47 -8.33 0.85 -7.36
C GLU A 47 -7.97 1.37 -5.97
N THR A 48 -8.31 2.62 -5.68
CA THR A 48 -7.93 3.31 -4.43
C THR A 48 -8.44 2.60 -3.19
N SER A 49 -9.67 2.04 -3.18
CA SER A 49 -10.20 1.33 -2.01
C SER A 49 -9.32 0.14 -1.63
N LYS A 50 -8.98 -0.70 -2.61
CA LYS A 50 -8.09 -1.86 -2.42
C LYS A 50 -6.67 -1.46 -2.02
N PHE A 51 -6.21 -0.31 -2.50
CA PHE A 51 -4.95 0.27 -2.06
C PHE A 51 -4.97 0.58 -0.56
N MET A 52 -6.05 1.23 -0.07
CA MET A 52 -6.24 1.50 1.36
C MET A 52 -6.30 0.19 2.16
N ASP A 53 -7.04 -0.82 1.67
CA ASP A 53 -7.16 -2.12 2.34
C ASP A 53 -5.80 -2.80 2.52
N VAL A 54 -4.89 -2.67 1.55
CA VAL A 54 -3.52 -3.20 1.66
C VAL A 54 -2.74 -2.50 2.77
N PHE A 55 -2.80 -1.17 2.86
CA PHE A 55 -2.13 -0.45 3.95
C PHE A 55 -2.72 -0.81 5.33
N GLN A 56 -4.05 -0.94 5.43
CA GLN A 56 -4.71 -1.36 6.66
C GLN A 56 -4.34 -2.80 7.07
N ALA A 57 -4.27 -3.73 6.11
CA ALA A 57 -3.81 -5.10 6.37
C ALA A 57 -2.34 -5.16 6.78
N LEU A 58 -1.56 -4.19 6.29
CA LEU A 58 -0.21 -3.91 6.75
C LEU A 58 -0.20 -3.10 8.06
N GLY A 59 -1.30 -2.84 8.75
CA GLY A 59 -1.31 -2.09 10.01
C GLY A 59 -0.86 -0.63 9.91
N PHE A 60 -0.99 -0.02 8.72
CA PHE A 60 -0.71 1.40 8.49
C PHE A 60 -1.98 2.14 8.10
N GLU A 61 -2.05 3.39 8.54
CA GLU A 61 -3.06 4.35 8.13
C GLU A 61 -2.43 5.41 7.23
N LEU A 62 -3.21 5.93 6.29
CA LEU A 62 -2.78 7.00 5.41
C LEU A 62 -3.14 8.34 6.00
N ALA A 63 -2.13 9.18 6.24
CA ALA A 63 -2.29 10.53 6.76
C ALA A 63 -2.07 11.58 5.66
N VAL A 64 -2.77 12.71 5.75
CA VAL A 64 -2.59 13.85 4.85
C VAL A 64 -1.63 14.84 5.51
N ARG A 65 -0.47 15.07 4.89
CA ARG A 65 0.51 16.06 5.34
C ARG A 65 0.43 17.32 4.47
N ASN A 66 0.31 18.48 5.10
CA ASN A 66 0.49 19.77 4.44
C ASN A 66 1.98 19.95 4.06
N SER A 67 2.26 20.19 2.78
CA SER A 67 3.63 20.31 2.27
C SER A 67 4.36 21.57 2.73
N ASP A 68 3.62 22.62 3.07
CA ASP A 68 4.16 23.96 3.33
C ASP A 68 4.40 24.16 4.84
N THR A 69 3.47 23.67 5.66
CA THR A 69 3.53 23.80 7.12
C THR A 69 4.04 22.55 7.82
N GLY A 70 4.08 21.40 7.11
CA GLY A 70 4.45 20.11 7.67
C GLY A 70 3.39 19.47 8.57
N TYR A 71 2.27 20.16 8.83
CA TYR A 71 1.17 19.65 9.65
C TYR A 71 0.58 18.36 9.09
N VAL A 72 0.36 17.36 9.95
CA VAL A 72 -0.19 16.05 9.58
C VAL A 72 -1.61 15.92 10.13
N ARG A 73 -2.56 15.55 9.26
CA ARG A 73 -3.90 15.10 9.62
C ARG A 73 -3.97 13.59 9.49
N TRP A 74 -4.28 12.94 10.61
CA TRP A 74 -4.64 11.52 10.67
C TRP A 74 -6.10 11.35 10.28
#